data_AF-A0A0S8JUX1-F1
#
_entry.id   AF-A0A0S8JUX1-F1
#
_cell.length_a   1.000
_cell.length_b   1.000
_cell.length_c   1.000
_cell.angle_alpha   90.00
_cell.angle_beta   90.00
_cell.angle_gamma   90.00
#
_symmetry.space_group_name_H-M   'P 1'
#
loop_
_entity.id
_entity.type
_entity.pdbx_description
1 polymer ?
#
loop_
_entity_poly.entity_id
_entity_poly.type
_entity_poly.pdbx_seq_one_letter_code
_entity_poly.pdbx_strand_id
1 'polypeptide(L)'
;MDKNTKAIRTIDLVKKERQVPAAVKEELKQFNRMKRAIRQALEEGALTIPELAEKLNIGKDEATFYIMSLRKYGLVTAGEQDEMDEYFYYHLKK
;
A
#
# COMPACT_ATOMS: atom_id res chain seq x y z
N MET A 1 36.41 28.47 -19.19
CA MET A 1 35.94 27.45 -20.13
C MET A 1 35.63 26.20 -19.32
N ASP A 2 34.34 25.98 -19.05
CA ASP A 2 33.81 25.13 -17.98
C ASP A 2 34.18 23.65 -18.08
N LYS A 3 34.70 23.13 -16.96
CA LYS A 3 34.95 21.71 -16.71
C LYS A 3 33.74 21.09 -16.02
N ASN A 4 32.67 20.77 -16.76
CA ASN A 4 31.61 19.92 -16.20
C ASN A 4 30.77 19.21 -17.27
N THR A 5 31.39 18.33 -18.06
CA THR A 5 30.65 17.36 -18.88
C THR A 5 30.50 16.08 -18.08
N LYS A 6 29.49 16.01 -17.21
CA LYS A 6 29.16 14.78 -16.47
C LYS A 6 28.84 13.67 -17.48
N ALA A 7 29.56 12.55 -17.42
CA ALA A 7 29.34 11.42 -18.31
C ALA A 7 27.87 10.95 -18.23
N ILE A 8 27.19 10.91 -19.37
CA ILE A 8 25.79 10.46 -19.46
C ILE A 8 25.80 8.96 -19.18
N ARG A 9 25.11 8.54 -18.11
CA ARG A 9 25.01 7.13 -17.77
C ARG A 9 23.93 6.49 -18.62
N THR A 10 24.12 5.23 -19.03
CA THR A 10 23.13 4.46 -19.79
C THR A 10 21.75 4.46 -19.13
N ILE A 11 21.70 4.44 -17.78
CA ILE A 11 20.45 4.54 -17.02
C ILE A 11 19.68 5.84 -17.27
N ASP A 12 20.36 6.94 -17.54
CA ASP A 12 19.77 8.26 -17.75
C ASP A 12 19.13 8.34 -19.14
N LEU A 13 19.73 7.68 -20.15
CA LEU A 13 19.16 7.52 -21.49
C LEU A 13 17.92 6.61 -21.49
N VAL A 14 18.00 5.46 -20.82
CA VAL A 14 16.87 4.51 -20.74
C VAL A 14 15.65 5.12 -20.05
N LYS A 15 15.84 5.92 -18.99
CA LYS A 15 14.73 6.63 -18.31
C LYS A 15 14.07 7.70 -19.18
N LYS A 16 14.83 8.32 -20.09
CA LYS A 16 14.32 9.32 -21.03
C LYS A 16 13.39 8.69 -22.06
N GLU A 17 13.74 7.49 -22.55
CA GLU A 17 12.92 6.76 -23.53
C GLU A 17 11.76 6.01 -22.88
N ARG A 18 11.98 5.38 -21.74
CA ARG A 18 10.95 4.60 -21.02
C ARG A 18 10.31 5.45 -19.94
N GLN A 19 9.25 6.16 -20.32
CA GLN A 19 8.42 6.85 -19.35
C GLN A 19 7.40 5.89 -18.72
N VAL A 20 7.25 5.98 -17.40
CA VAL A 20 6.22 5.23 -16.68
C VAL A 20 4.84 5.74 -17.14
N PRO A 21 3.92 4.84 -17.57
CA PRO A 21 2.57 5.22 -17.96
C PRO A 21 1.85 6.00 -16.87
N ALA A 22 1.01 6.96 -17.25
CA ALA A 22 0.28 7.80 -16.31
C ALA A 22 -0.64 6.97 -15.38
N ALA A 23 -1.29 5.93 -15.92
CA ALA A 23 -2.15 5.03 -15.13
C ALA A 23 -1.40 4.39 -13.95
N VAL A 24 -0.18 3.87 -14.18
CA VAL A 24 0.66 3.27 -13.12
C VAL A 24 1.01 4.29 -12.03
N LYS A 25 1.22 5.56 -12.40
CA LYS A 25 1.48 6.62 -11.41
C LYS A 25 0.26 6.90 -10.55
N GLU A 26 -0.94 6.94 -11.14
CA GLU A 26 -2.18 7.15 -10.38
C GLU A 26 -2.52 5.95 -9.51
N GLU A 27 -2.36 4.72 -10.00
CA GLU A 27 -2.50 3.51 -9.19
C GLU A 27 -1.56 3.52 -7.98
N LEU A 28 -0.28 3.87 -8.18
CA LEU A 28 0.69 3.99 -7.09
C LEU A 28 0.28 5.06 -6.06
N LYS A 29 -0.28 6.17 -6.53
CA LYS A 29 -0.77 7.25 -5.66
C LYS A 29 -1.99 6.79 -4.85
N GLN A 30 -2.94 6.11 -5.47
CA GLN A 30 -4.11 5.52 -4.80
C GLN A 30 -3.67 4.47 -3.77
N PHE A 31 -2.79 3.55 -4.16
CA PHE A 31 -2.26 2.53 -3.24
C PHE A 31 -1.56 3.16 -2.03
N ASN A 32 -0.73 4.18 -2.24
CA ASN A 32 -0.06 4.87 -1.14
C ASN A 32 -1.03 5.63 -0.21
N ARG A 33 -2.09 6.22 -0.77
CA ARG A 33 -3.17 6.83 0.02
C ARG A 33 -3.86 5.79 0.89
N MET A 34 -4.26 4.67 0.29
CA MET A 34 -4.97 3.59 1.00
C MET A 34 -4.09 2.91 2.05
N LYS A 35 -2.81 2.66 1.74
CA LYS A 35 -1.84 2.20 2.73
C LYS A 35 -1.76 3.12 3.95
N ARG A 36 -1.74 4.44 3.74
CA ARG A 36 -1.70 5.40 4.86
C ARG A 36 -2.99 5.36 5.68
N ALA A 37 -4.14 5.37 5.02
CA ALA A 37 -5.45 5.30 5.67
C ALA A 37 -5.62 4.02 6.51
N ILE A 38 -5.25 2.85 5.95
CA ILE A 38 -5.28 1.58 6.69
C ILE A 38 -4.34 1.61 7.88
N ARG A 39 -3.11 2.12 7.71
CA ARG A 39 -2.16 2.20 8.83
C ARG A 39 -2.69 3.08 9.96
N GLN A 40 -3.27 4.24 9.64
CA GLN A 40 -3.90 5.12 10.63
C GLN A 40 -5.08 4.44 11.32
N ALA A 41 -5.96 3.76 10.57
CA ALA A 41 -7.07 3.01 11.15
C ALA A 41 -6.58 1.93 12.13
N LEU A 42 -5.47 1.25 11.81
CA LEU A 42 -4.85 0.22 12.63
C LEU A 42 -3.95 0.75 13.77
N GLU A 43 -3.63 2.05 13.78
CA GLU A 43 -2.97 2.71 14.92
C GLU A 43 -3.96 2.89 16.08
N GLU A 44 -5.26 3.03 15.80
CA GLU A 44 -6.32 3.16 16.81
C GLU A 44 -6.69 1.83 17.46
N GLY A 45 -6.43 0.71 16.79
CA GLY A 45 -6.77 -0.62 17.28
C GLY A 45 -6.77 -1.66 16.16
N ALA A 46 -6.82 -2.93 16.55
CA ALA A 46 -6.96 -4.01 15.60
C ALA A 46 -8.36 -3.98 14.96
N LEU A 47 -8.44 -4.23 13.65
CA LEU A 47 -9.70 -4.23 12.91
C LEU A 47 -9.77 -5.41 11.95
N THR A 48 -10.96 -5.97 11.78
CA THR A 48 -11.29 -6.97 10.77
C THR A 48 -11.43 -6.34 9.38
N ILE A 49 -11.55 -7.18 8.34
CA ILE A 49 -11.79 -6.71 6.96
C ILE A 49 -13.11 -5.93 6.84
N PRO A 50 -14.27 -6.40 7.37
CA PRO A 50 -15.51 -5.63 7.34
C PRO A 50 -15.43 -4.28 8.05
N GLU A 51 -14.82 -4.23 9.23
CA GLU A 51 -14.67 -2.99 10.00
C GLU A 51 -13.77 -1.98 9.28
N LEU A 52 -12.69 -2.45 8.64
CA LEU A 52 -11.85 -1.60 7.79
C LEU A 52 -12.60 -1.09 6.56
N ALA A 53 -13.39 -1.95 5.93
CA ALA A 53 -14.20 -1.56 4.77
C ALA A 53 -15.21 -0.47 5.13
N GLU A 54 -15.90 -0.61 6.26
CA GLU A 54 -16.82 0.37 6.79
C GLU A 54 -16.10 1.68 7.18
N LYS A 55 -15.04 1.58 7.98
CA LYS A 55 -14.28 2.75 8.47
C LYS A 55 -13.66 3.58 7.35
N LEU A 56 -13.22 2.93 6.27
CA LEU A 56 -12.59 3.59 5.13
C LEU A 56 -13.59 3.91 3.99
N ASN A 57 -14.85 3.50 4.14
CA ASN A 57 -15.90 3.63 3.14
C ASN A 57 -15.50 3.05 1.77
N ILE A 58 -15.04 1.80 1.77
CA ILE A 58 -14.60 1.03 0.59
C ILE A 58 -15.28 -0.35 0.55
N GLY A 59 -15.15 -1.06 -0.57
CA GLY A 59 -15.62 -2.44 -0.69
C GLY A 59 -14.81 -3.43 0.17
N LYS A 60 -15.45 -4.53 0.62
CA LYS A 60 -14.77 -5.60 1.37
C LYS A 60 -13.68 -6.28 0.52
N ASP A 61 -13.90 -6.43 -0.78
CA ASP A 61 -12.96 -6.94 -1.76
C ASP A 61 -11.72 -6.03 -1.88
N GLU A 62 -11.94 -4.71 -1.94
CA GLU A 62 -10.87 -3.71 -1.96
C GLU A 62 -10.08 -3.70 -0.64
N ALA A 63 -10.77 -3.72 0.51
CA ALA A 63 -10.16 -3.83 1.82
C ALA A 63 -9.30 -5.11 1.94
N THR A 64 -9.83 -6.24 1.46
CA THR A 64 -9.11 -7.52 1.42
C THR A 64 -7.85 -7.41 0.58
N PHE A 65 -7.94 -6.85 -0.63
CA PHE A 65 -6.80 -6.68 -1.54
C PHE A 65 -5.66 -5.89 -0.88
N TYR A 66 -5.97 -4.75 -0.25
CA TYR A 66 -4.95 -3.95 0.43
C TYR A 66 -4.38 -4.66 1.65
N ILE A 67 -5.22 -5.24 2.51
CA ILE A 67 -4.74 -5.92 3.73
C ILE A 67 -3.84 -7.10 3.37
N MET A 68 -4.21 -7.92 2.39
CA MET A 68 -3.38 -9.04 1.94
C MET A 68 -2.06 -8.55 1.32
N SER A 69 -2.10 -7.46 0.56
CA SER A 69 -0.89 -6.83 0.01
C SER A 69 0.04 -6.33 1.12
N LEU A 70 -0.50 -5.61 2.12
CA LEU A 70 0.27 -5.13 3.26
C LEU A 70 0.83 -6.28 4.10
N ARG A 71 0.08 -7.37 4.27
CA ARG A 71 0.52 -8.58 4.96
C ARG A 71 1.68 -9.25 4.24
N LYS A 72 1.57 -9.41 2.91
CA LYS A 72 2.64 -9.96 2.06
C LYS A 72 3.97 -9.22 2.23
N TYR A 73 3.93 -7.89 2.37
CA TYR A 73 5.12 -7.06 2.58
C TYR A 73 5.47 -6.84 4.06
N GLY A 74 4.83 -7.57 4.98
CA GLY A 74 5.14 -7.51 6.41
C GLY A 74 4.82 -6.16 7.05
N LEU A 75 3.81 -5.44 6.57
CA LEU A 75 3.37 -4.19 7.17
C LEU A 75 2.22 -4.39 8.17
N VAL A 76 1.47 -5.48 8.00
CA VAL A 76 0.40 -5.90 8.91
C VAL A 76 0.51 -7.39 9.21
N THR A 77 -0.06 -7.83 10.33
CA THR A 77 -0.19 -9.24 10.72
C THR A 77 -1.63 -9.56 11.10
N ALA A 78 -2.04 -10.80 10.87
CA ALA A 78 -3.29 -11.32 11.43
C ALA A 78 -3.08 -11.66 12.91
N GLY A 79 -4.10 -11.43 13.72
CA GLY A 79 -4.21 -11.85 15.11
C GLY A 79 -5.29 -12.92 15.27
N GLU A 80 -6.11 -12.77 16.30
CA GLU A 80 -7.21 -13.69 16.62
C GLU A 80 -8.38 -13.54 15.65
N GLN A 81 -9.23 -14.57 15.60
CA GLN A 81 -10.51 -14.51 14.88
C GLN A 81 -11.53 -13.72 15.71
N ASP A 82 -12.51 -13.14 15.03
CA ASP A 82 -13.68 -12.57 15.66
C ASP A 82 -14.56 -13.66 16.32
N GLU A 83 -15.58 -13.23 17.06
CA GLU A 83 -16.45 -14.14 17.83
C GLU A 83 -17.20 -15.16 16.96
N MET A 84 -17.36 -14.87 15.67
CA MET A 84 -18.04 -15.72 14.70
C MET A 84 -17.08 -16.61 13.90
N ASP A 85 -15.78 -16.57 14.20
CA ASP A 85 -14.70 -17.26 13.49
C ASP A 85 -14.62 -16.94 11.98
N GLU A 86 -15.21 -15.82 11.53
CA GLU A 86 -15.33 -15.47 10.11
C GLU A 86 -14.16 -14.60 9.64
N TYR A 87 -13.72 -13.65 10.48
CA TYR A 87 -12.66 -12.71 10.13
C TYR A 87 -11.54 -12.68 11.16
N PHE A 88 -10.32 -12.43 10.69
CA PHE A 88 -9.18 -12.15 11.56
C PHE A 88 -9.09 -10.65 11.85
N TYR A 89 -8.71 -10.31 13.08
CA TYR A 89 -8.24 -8.96 13.42
C TYR A 89 -6.84 -8.72 12.85
N TYR A 90 -6.65 -7.58 12.19
CA TYR A 90 -5.35 -7.17 11.66
C TYR A 90 -4.70 -6.12 12.53
N HIS A 91 -3.38 -6.23 12.67
CA HIS A 91 -2.55 -5.34 13.48
C HIS A 91 -1.40 -4.81 12.62
N LEU A 92 -0.89 -3.62 12.97
CA LEU A 92 0.40 -3.18 12.43
C LEU A 92 1.52 -4.12 12.88
N LYS A 93 2.41 -4.46 11.94
CA LYS A 93 3.62 -5.19 12.30
C LYS A 93 4.60 -4.23 12.99
N LYS A 94 5.02 -4.58 14.21
CA LYS A 94 6.09 -3.89 14.94
C LYS A 94 7.46 -4.25 14.39
#